data_AF-A0A9E5P7H7-F1
#
_entry.id   AF-A0A9E5P7H7-F1
#
_cell.length_a   1.000
_cell.length_b   1.000
_cell.length_c   1.000
_cell.angle_alpha   90.00
_cell.angle_beta   90.00
_cell.angle_gamma   90.00
#
_symmetry.space_group_name_H-M   'P 1'
#
loop_
_entity.id
_entity.type
_entity.pdbx_description
1 polymer ?
#
loop_
_entity_poly.entity_id
_entity_poly.type
_entity_poly.pdbx_seq_one_letter_code
_entity_poly.pdbx_strand_id
1 'polypeptide(L)'
;MIRMIVRTFGQADAVHYLPIATTILSAIFFTVLLRAYATRRSGPHLLWWAAGIFTYGLGTGLESAITLFGNSVALTKAWYIAGALLGGYPLAQGTVYLLLPRKTAHVLTALTVP
;
A
#
# COMPACT_ATOMS: atom_id res chain seq x y z
N MET A 1 -17.37 -13.14 -35.01
CA MET A 1 -16.76 -13.55 -33.73
C MET A 1 -15.63 -12.62 -33.26
N ILE A 2 -14.64 -12.28 -34.10
CA ILE A 2 -13.47 -11.45 -33.70
C ILE A 2 -13.86 -10.02 -33.23
N ARG A 3 -14.88 -9.39 -33.83
CA ARG A 3 -15.37 -8.06 -33.40
C ARG A 3 -16.10 -8.05 -32.04
N MET A 4 -16.52 -9.21 -31.53
CA MET A 4 -17.18 -9.32 -30.22
C MET A 4 -16.17 -9.35 -29.08
N ILE A 5 -14.99 -9.95 -29.30
CA ILE A 5 -13.86 -9.95 -28.36
C ILE A 5 -13.28 -8.54 -28.21
N VAL A 6 -13.17 -7.78 -29.30
CA VAL A 6 -12.63 -6.40 -29.26
C VAL A 6 -13.54 -5.43 -28.50
N ARG A 7 -14.87 -5.65 -28.51
CA ARG A 7 -15.84 -4.79 -27.81
C ARG A 7 -15.78 -4.89 -26.28
N THR A 8 -15.28 -5.99 -25.73
CA THR A 8 -15.14 -6.17 -24.27
C THR A 8 -13.98 -5.35 -23.69
N PHE A 9 -12.96 -5.01 -24.50
CA PHE A 9 -11.81 -4.22 -24.06
C PHE A 9 -12.05 -2.69 -24.06
N GLY A 10 -13.25 -2.24 -24.46
CA GLY A 10 -13.57 -0.83 -24.63
C GLY A 10 -14.58 -0.27 -23.63
N GLN A 11 -15.03 -1.06 -22.65
CA GLN A 11 -15.84 -0.53 -21.55
C GLN A 11 -14.92 -0.28 -20.36
N ALA A 12 -14.90 0.95 -19.87
CA ALA A 12 -14.29 1.25 -18.58
C ALA A 12 -15.13 0.55 -17.50
N ASP A 13 -14.84 -0.73 -17.25
CA ASP A 13 -15.48 -1.49 -16.18
C ASP A 13 -15.20 -0.79 -14.84
N ALA A 14 -16.17 -0.85 -13.93
CA ALA A 14 -16.08 -0.24 -12.59
C ALA A 14 -14.79 -0.64 -11.84
N VAL A 15 -14.17 -1.75 -12.24
CA VAL A 15 -12.89 -2.27 -11.77
C VAL A 15 -11.76 -1.24 -11.89
N HIS A 16 -11.72 -0.40 -12.94
CA HIS A 16 -10.66 0.60 -13.12
C HIS A 16 -10.65 1.70 -12.05
N TYR A 17 -11.77 1.87 -11.35
CA TYR A 17 -11.91 2.85 -10.27
C TYR A 17 -11.64 2.25 -8.88
N LEU A 18 -11.49 0.92 -8.77
CA LEU A 18 -11.16 0.27 -7.50
C LEU A 18 -9.86 0.81 -6.89
N PRO A 19 -8.76 1.01 -7.64
CA PRO A 19 -7.51 1.50 -7.05
C PRO A 19 -7.68 2.92 -6.47
N ILE A 20 -8.57 3.75 -7.02
CA ILE A 20 -8.89 5.08 -6.47
C ILE A 20 -9.62 4.94 -5.14
N ALA A 21 -10.67 4.11 -5.09
CA ALA A 21 -11.41 3.85 -3.86
C ALA A 21 -10.50 3.26 -2.77
N THR A 22 -9.61 2.34 -3.13
CA THR A 22 -8.61 1.76 -2.22
C THR A 22 -7.60 2.80 -1.74
N THR A 23 -7.19 3.75 -2.59
CA THR A 23 -6.30 4.85 -2.20
C THR A 23 -6.96 5.74 -1.15
N ILE A 24 -8.23 6.10 -1.36
CA ILE A 24 -9.02 6.90 -0.40
C ILE A 24 -9.16 6.14 0.92
N LEU A 25 -9.53 4.85 0.86
CA LEU A 25 -9.66 4.02 2.05
C LEU A 25 -8.34 3.93 2.83
N SER A 26 -7.22 3.76 2.12
CA SER A 26 -5.88 3.72 2.72
C SER A 26 -5.54 5.05 3.40
N ALA A 27 -5.87 6.20 2.80
CA ALA A 27 -5.65 7.51 3.43
C ALA A 27 -6.46 7.69 4.73
N ILE A 28 -7.70 7.17 4.77
CA ILE A 28 -8.52 7.15 5.99
C ILE A 28 -7.85 6.31 7.08
N PHE A 29 -7.47 5.07 6.78
CA PHE A 29 -6.82 4.19 7.75
C PHE A 29 -5.47 4.70 8.21
N PHE A 30 -4.67 5.28 7.31
CA PHE A 30 -3.42 5.95 7.66
C PHE A 30 -3.66 7.04 8.71
N THR A 31 -4.65 7.90 8.49
CA THR A 31 -5.02 8.96 9.43
C THR A 31 -5.49 8.39 10.77
N VAL A 32 -6.29 7.32 10.75
CA VAL A 32 -6.75 6.63 11.96
C VAL A 32 -5.57 6.08 12.76
N LEU A 33 -4.59 5.44 12.10
CA LEU A 33 -3.40 4.89 12.75
C LEU A 33 -2.51 5.97 13.36
N LEU A 34 -2.29 7.09 12.65
CA LEU A 34 -1.53 8.21 13.19
C LEU A 34 -2.22 8.85 14.41
N ARG A 35 -3.55 9.02 14.35
CA ARG A 35 -4.33 9.51 15.50
C ARG A 35 -4.28 8.54 16.68
N ALA A 36 -4.39 7.24 16.41
CA ALA A 36 -4.27 6.21 17.45
C ALA A 36 -2.89 6.22 18.11
N TYR A 37 -1.82 6.39 17.33
CA TYR A 37 -0.46 6.53 17.84
C TYR A 37 -0.30 7.76 18.74
N ALA A 38 -0.82 8.91 18.30
CA ALA A 38 -0.74 10.16 19.05
C ALA A 38 -1.54 10.13 20.37
N THR A 39 -2.70 9.46 20.38
CA THR A 39 -3.61 9.45 21.54
C THR A 39 -3.31 8.34 22.54
N ARG A 40 -3.02 7.12 22.09
CA ARG A 40 -2.92 5.94 22.95
C ARG A 40 -1.50 5.54 23.33
N ARG A 41 -0.47 6.15 22.73
CA ARG A 41 0.96 5.76 22.91
C ARG A 41 1.18 4.23 22.83
N SER A 42 0.42 3.51 22.01
CA SER A 42 0.34 2.04 22.05
C SER A 42 1.57 1.31 21.52
N GLY A 43 2.54 2.04 20.98
CA GLY A 43 3.86 1.51 20.63
C GLY A 43 4.20 1.66 19.14
N PRO A 44 5.43 1.26 18.76
CA PRO A 44 5.96 1.47 17.41
C PRO A 44 5.22 0.68 16.32
N HIS A 45 4.47 -0.38 16.66
CA HIS A 45 3.71 -1.17 15.70
C HIS A 45 2.69 -0.33 14.90
N LEU A 46 2.06 0.68 15.52
CA LEU A 46 1.12 1.55 14.81
C LEU A 46 1.79 2.39 13.73
N LEU A 47 3.04 2.83 13.96
CA LEU A 47 3.79 3.58 12.97
C LEU A 47 4.19 2.69 11.79
N TRP A 48 4.59 1.45 12.06
CA TRP A 48 4.88 0.47 11.03
C TRP A 48 3.65 0.14 10.18
N TRP A 49 2.50 -0.07 10.82
CA TRP A 49 1.25 -0.25 10.09
C TRP A 49 0.84 1.00 9.31
N ALA A 50 1.04 2.20 9.87
CA ALA A 50 0.78 3.44 9.15
C ALA A 50 1.66 3.55 7.90
N ALA A 51 2.96 3.25 8.01
CA ALA A 51 3.87 3.23 6.87
C ALA A 51 3.44 2.21 5.79
N GLY A 52 2.96 1.03 6.21
CA GLY A 52 2.47 -0.01 5.31
C GLY A 52 1.19 0.40 4.57
N ILE A 53 0.20 0.94 5.30
CA ILE A 53 -1.03 1.44 4.68
C ILE A 53 -0.75 2.63 3.76
N PHE A 54 0.19 3.50 4.12
CA PHE A 54 0.60 4.62 3.29
C PHE A 54 1.22 4.16 1.96
N THR A 55 2.19 3.25 2.02
CA THR A 55 2.85 2.70 0.82
C THR A 55 1.90 1.88 -0.04
N TYR A 56 0.99 1.12 0.56
CA TYR A 56 -0.10 0.46 -0.13
C TYR A 56 -1.01 1.45 -0.87
N GLY A 57 -1.46 2.52 -0.19
CA GLY A 57 -2.26 3.59 -0.80
C GLY A 57 -1.52 4.32 -1.92
N LEU A 58 -0.21 4.56 -1.78
CA LEU A 58 0.62 5.08 -2.87
C LEU A 58 0.67 4.11 -4.05
N GLY A 59 0.82 2.81 -3.81
CA GLY A 59 0.78 1.79 -4.85
C GLY A 59 -0.54 1.83 -5.64
N THR A 60 -1.68 1.82 -4.95
CA THR A 60 -2.99 1.89 -5.63
C THR A 60 -3.24 3.24 -6.31
N GLY A 61 -2.68 4.33 -5.77
CA GLY A 61 -2.74 5.65 -6.40
C GLY A 61 -1.93 5.71 -7.70
N LEU A 62 -0.75 5.10 -7.70
CA LEU A 62 0.09 4.96 -8.90
C LEU A 62 -0.56 4.03 -9.92
N GLU A 63 -1.20 2.95 -9.50
CA GLU A 63 -1.99 2.07 -10.39
C GLU A 63 -3.16 2.82 -11.04
N SER A 64 -3.85 3.67 -10.26
CA SER A 64 -4.89 4.57 -10.79
C SER A 64 -4.31 5.51 -11.85
N ALA A 65 -3.14 6.09 -11.59
CA ALA A 65 -2.46 6.98 -12.53
C ALA A 65 -2.05 6.25 -13.82
N ILE A 66 -1.50 5.02 -13.71
CA ILE A 66 -1.16 4.17 -14.85
C ILE A 66 -2.41 3.89 -15.71
N THR A 67 -3.54 3.59 -15.04
CA THR A 67 -4.79 3.24 -15.70
C THR A 67 -5.44 4.44 -16.41
N LEU A 68 -5.44 5.62 -15.78
CA LEU A 68 -6.11 6.83 -16.30
C LEU A 68 -5.26 7.62 -17.29
N PHE A 69 -3.95 7.71 -17.05
CA PHE A 69 -3.04 8.60 -17.80
C PHE A 69 -2.03 7.84 -18.66
N GLY A 70 -2.05 6.50 -18.61
CA GLY A 70 -1.11 5.64 -19.31
C GLY A 70 0.16 5.38 -18.50
N ASN A 71 0.91 4.35 -18.93
CA ASN A 71 2.09 3.90 -18.23
C ASN A 71 3.37 4.60 -18.71
N SER A 72 4.34 4.74 -17.80
CA SER A 72 5.73 5.07 -18.12
C SER A 72 6.68 4.21 -17.28
N VAL A 73 7.94 4.11 -17.71
CA VAL A 73 8.96 3.35 -16.98
C VAL A 73 9.14 3.89 -15.55
N ALA A 74 9.11 5.22 -15.38
CA ALA A 74 9.22 5.85 -14.07
C ALA A 74 8.02 5.49 -13.18
N LEU A 75 6.80 5.54 -13.73
CA LEU A 75 5.57 5.25 -13.00
C LEU A 75 5.48 3.77 -12.60
N THR A 76 5.88 2.86 -13.49
CA THR A 76 5.99 1.42 -13.17
C THR A 76 7.00 1.17 -12.06
N LYS A 77 8.19 1.80 -12.12
CA LYS A 77 9.21 1.65 -11.06
C LYS A 77 8.71 2.18 -9.72
N ALA A 78 8.06 3.34 -9.71
CA ALA A 78 7.47 3.91 -8.51
C ALA A 78 6.39 2.99 -7.93
N TRP A 79 5.49 2.47 -8.78
CA TRP A 79 4.44 1.53 -8.39
C TRP A 79 5.03 0.24 -7.81
N TYR A 80 6.07 -0.30 -8.43
CA TYR A 80 6.74 -1.52 -7.96
C TYR A 80 7.38 -1.32 -6.59
N ILE A 81 8.07 -0.20 -6.39
CA ILE A 81 8.69 0.11 -5.09
C ILE A 81 7.61 0.33 -4.03
N ALA A 82 6.61 1.17 -4.29
CA ALA A 82 5.58 1.51 -3.32
C ALA A 82 4.67 0.33 -2.99
N GLY A 83 4.09 -0.30 -4.01
CA GLY A 83 3.09 -1.35 -3.86
C GLY A 83 3.70 -2.74 -3.64
N ALA A 84 4.63 -3.17 -4.49
CA ALA A 84 5.11 -4.54 -4.48
C ALA A 84 6.21 -4.80 -3.45
N LEU A 85 7.18 -3.88 -3.30
CA LEU A 85 8.27 -4.03 -2.34
C LEU A 85 7.88 -3.53 -0.94
N LEU A 86 7.41 -2.28 -0.86
CA LEU A 86 7.17 -1.63 0.43
C LEU A 86 5.75 -1.84 0.97
N GLY A 87 4.79 -2.33 0.20
CA GLY A 87 3.41 -2.46 0.68
C GLY A 87 3.27 -3.47 1.82
N GLY A 88 3.88 -4.65 1.69
CA GLY A 88 3.75 -5.73 2.68
C GLY A 88 4.72 -5.65 3.86
N TYR A 89 5.96 -5.21 3.60
CA TYR A 89 7.03 -5.27 4.59
C TYR A 89 6.74 -4.51 5.91
N PRO A 90 6.35 -3.21 5.89
CA PRO A 90 6.03 -2.46 7.09
C PRO A 90 4.81 -3.02 7.83
N LEU A 91 3.82 -3.58 7.11
CA LEU A 91 2.65 -4.22 7.73
C LEU A 91 3.07 -5.43 8.56
N ALA A 92 3.90 -6.31 7.97
CA ALA A 92 4.48 -7.45 8.66
C ALA A 92 5.33 -7.00 9.85
N GLN A 93 6.13 -5.94 9.68
CA GLN A 93 6.98 -5.42 10.74
C GLN A 93 6.17 -4.88 11.92
N GLY A 94 5.04 -4.21 11.67
CA GLY A 94 4.17 -3.79 12.77
C GLY A 94 3.66 -4.97 13.60
N THR A 95 3.33 -6.10 12.98
CA THR A 95 2.95 -7.32 13.70
C THR A 95 4.11 -7.89 14.52
N VAL A 96 5.34 -7.84 14.00
CA VAL A 96 6.54 -8.20 14.77
C VAL A 96 6.70 -7.34 16.02
N TYR A 97 6.55 -6.02 15.92
CA TYR A 97 6.62 -5.10 17.06
C TYR A 97 5.43 -5.22 18.02
N LEU A 98 4.32 -5.81 17.58
CA LEU A 98 3.17 -6.09 18.44
C LEU A 98 3.36 -7.37 19.25
N LEU A 99 3.87 -8.43 18.61
CA LEU A 99 3.89 -9.78 19.18
C LEU A 99 5.21 -10.15 19.87
N LEU A 100 6.34 -9.59 19.42
CA LEU A 100 7.66 -9.97 19.92
C LEU A 100 8.24 -8.93 20.88
N PRO A 101 9.15 -9.34 21.78
CA PRO A 101 9.92 -8.41 22.60
C PRO A 101 10.70 -7.42 21.73
N ARG A 102 10.82 -6.16 22.21
CA ARG A 102 11.46 -5.07 21.45
C ARG A 102 12.85 -5.42 20.91
N LYS A 103 13.67 -6.15 21.68
CA LYS A 103 15.01 -6.58 21.23
C LYS A 103 14.93 -7.45 19.97
N THR A 104 14.11 -8.49 20.00
CA THR A 104 13.90 -9.38 18.85
C THR A 104 13.32 -8.63 17.66
N ALA A 105 12.33 -7.76 17.90
CA ALA A 105 11.74 -6.94 16.85
C ALA A 105 12.78 -6.04 16.17
N HIS A 106 13.66 -5.37 16.93
CA HIS A 106 14.73 -4.54 16.37
C HIS A 106 15.75 -5.35 15.55
N VAL A 107 16.17 -6.51 16.05
CA VAL A 107 17.11 -7.39 15.31
C VAL A 107 16.48 -7.87 14.00
N LEU A 108 15.25 -8.40 14.05
CA LEU A 108 14.54 -8.84 12.86
C LEU A 108 14.32 -7.68 11.88
N THR A 109 14.02 -6.48 12.37
CA THR A 109 13.90 -5.29 11.52
C THR A 109 15.20 -4.99 10.81
N ALA A 110 16.32 -4.92 11.54
CA ALA A 110 17.62 -4.61 10.95
C ALA A 110 18.07 -5.65 9.92
N LEU A 111 17.73 -6.93 10.14
CA LEU A 111 18.08 -8.02 9.23
C LEU A 111 17.21 -8.09 7.96
N THR A 112 15.96 -7.65 8.05
CA THR A 112 14.96 -7.84 6.97
C THR A 112 14.64 -6.57 6.19
N VAL A 113 15.35 -5.47 6.44
CA VAL A 113 15.20 -4.24 5.62
C VAL A 113 15.46 -4.60 4.15
N PRO A 114 14.48 -4.38 3.25
CA PRO A 114 14.61 -4.69 1.83
C PRO A 114 15.51 -3.70 1.08
#